data_AF-A0A7C9AIR1-F1
#
_entry.id   AF-A0A7C9AIR1-F1
#
_cell.length_a   1.000
_cell.length_b   1.000
_cell.length_c   1.000
_cell.angle_alpha   90.00
_cell.angle_beta   90.00
_cell.angle_gamma   90.00
#
_symmetry.space_group_name_H-M   'P 1'
#
loop_
_entity.id
_entity.type
_entity.pdbx_description
1 polymer ?
#
loop_
_entity_poly.entity_id
_entity_poly.type
_entity_poly.pdbx_seq_one_letter_code
_entity_poly.pdbx_strand_id
1 'polypeptide(L)'
;AALAGGTTMHIDFVIPVNGSLTAGLESYKRKAQKSCMDYGFHMAITKWDDDVPREMEIMVKQDGINSFKFFMAYKGSLMINDDLLIEGFKKCKSLGALAMVHAENGDAVFEGQQRMIDLGITGPEGHALSRPPLLEGEATARAIRLARFVNTPLYVVHVMSIDAMEEIAKARKSGQRVIGEPVVSGLVLNDSVLWDPDFTFASKYVMSPPIRAAGHDKALQGALSAGVLQLVGTDHCTFNSTQKGLGIDDFRKIPNGVNGLEERMHLVWDTMVESGHISVTDYVRITSTECAKIFNIYPRKGAILPGSDADIIIFNPNSSFTISAQSHHSRSDTNVYEGVKGKGKVEVTIAGGRIVWENGQLKVVPGAGKYIEMAPFSYVFDGIDKADSNYLASLRAPVQRFKSST
;
A
#
# COMPACT_ATOMS: atom_id res chain seq x y z
N ALA A 1 -7.33 14.99 -8.98
CA ALA A 1 -7.22 13.52 -9.04
C ALA A 1 -8.24 12.82 -8.12
N ALA A 2 -7.94 12.56 -6.84
CA ALA A 2 -8.76 11.69 -5.96
C ALA A 2 -10.27 11.95 -5.98
N LEU A 3 -10.69 13.19 -5.72
CA LEU A 3 -12.11 13.58 -5.67
C LEU A 3 -12.81 13.44 -7.03
N ALA A 4 -12.11 13.68 -8.14
CA ALA A 4 -12.64 13.44 -9.48
C ALA A 4 -12.82 11.94 -9.76
N GLY A 5 -11.95 11.12 -9.16
CA GLY A 5 -12.01 9.67 -9.17
C GLY A 5 -12.96 9.03 -8.14
N GLY A 6 -13.68 9.81 -7.32
CA GLY A 6 -14.55 9.30 -6.27
C GLY A 6 -13.85 8.73 -5.03
N THR A 7 -12.56 9.00 -4.85
CA THR A 7 -11.87 8.73 -3.58
C THR A 7 -11.95 9.98 -2.70
N THR A 8 -12.48 9.85 -1.48
CA THR A 8 -12.78 10.94 -0.54
C THR A 8 -11.87 11.00 0.68
N MET A 9 -10.97 10.02 0.83
CA MET A 9 -9.89 10.04 1.80
C MET A 9 -8.68 9.26 1.27
N HIS A 10 -7.48 9.70 1.62
CA HIS A 10 -6.26 8.91 1.42
C HIS A 10 -5.46 8.81 2.73
N ILE A 11 -4.57 7.83 2.82
CA ILE A 11 -3.61 7.72 3.91
C ILE A 11 -2.22 7.73 3.25
N ASP A 12 -1.43 8.76 3.53
CA ASP A 12 -0.16 9.00 2.86
C ASP A 12 1.02 8.47 3.70
N PHE A 13 2.16 8.15 3.07
CA PHE A 13 3.33 7.66 3.79
C PHE A 13 4.29 8.81 4.11
N VAL A 14 4.42 9.10 5.40
CA VAL A 14 5.39 10.06 5.90
C VAL A 14 6.78 9.42 5.88
N ILE A 15 7.72 10.06 5.20
CA ILE A 15 9.14 9.71 5.25
C ILE A 15 9.83 10.58 6.32
N PRO A 16 10.58 9.98 7.27
CA PRO A 16 11.33 10.71 8.28
C PRO A 16 12.30 11.74 7.68
N VAL A 17 12.50 12.86 8.37
CA VAL A 17 13.51 13.87 7.99
C VAL A 17 14.75 13.64 8.84
N ASN A 18 15.87 13.31 8.18
CA ASN A 18 17.13 12.95 8.84
C ASN A 18 16.96 11.88 9.93
N GLY A 19 16.01 10.97 9.73
CA GLY A 19 15.69 9.91 10.67
C GLY A 19 14.75 10.27 11.84
N SER A 20 14.33 11.53 11.99
CA SER A 20 13.30 11.90 12.97
C SER A 20 11.90 11.71 12.37
N LEU A 21 11.08 10.91 13.06
CA LEU A 21 9.68 10.66 12.70
C LEU A 21 8.85 11.92 12.93
N THR A 22 9.08 12.62 14.04
CA THR A 22 8.39 13.87 14.41
C THR A 22 8.62 14.95 13.36
N ALA A 23 9.88 15.21 12.98
CA ALA A 23 10.19 16.18 11.94
C ALA A 23 9.60 15.79 10.57
N GLY A 24 9.56 14.48 10.28
CA GLY A 24 8.86 13.93 9.11
C GLY A 24 7.37 14.26 9.13
N LEU A 25 6.70 13.97 10.24
CA LEU A 25 5.26 14.21 10.38
C LEU A 25 4.92 15.69 10.27
N GLU A 26 5.68 16.57 10.94
CA GLU A 26 5.49 18.02 10.83
C GLU A 26 5.64 18.51 9.39
N SER A 27 6.64 17.98 8.66
CA SER A 27 6.86 18.29 7.24
C SER A 27 5.65 17.89 6.39
N TYR A 28 5.09 16.71 6.62
CA TYR A 28 3.91 16.24 5.89
C TYR A 28 2.62 16.96 6.29
N LYS A 29 2.42 17.26 7.58
CA LYS A 29 1.32 18.12 8.05
C LYS A 29 1.37 19.49 7.36
N ARG A 30 2.56 20.11 7.23
CA ARG A 30 2.73 21.36 6.45
C ARG A 30 2.36 21.19 4.98
N LYS A 31 2.83 20.13 4.31
CA LYS A 31 2.47 19.84 2.90
C LYS A 31 0.96 19.65 2.70
N ALA A 32 0.29 19.04 3.68
CA ALA A 32 -1.13 18.68 3.62
C ALA A 32 -2.08 19.83 4.01
N GLN A 33 -1.58 21.00 4.46
CA GLN A 33 -2.40 22.18 4.77
C GLN A 33 -3.28 22.64 3.60
N LYS A 34 -2.89 22.33 2.36
CA LYS A 34 -3.65 22.64 1.15
C LYS A 34 -4.58 21.51 0.68
N SER A 35 -4.68 20.41 1.43
CA SER A 35 -5.50 19.26 1.02
C SER A 35 -6.96 19.65 0.84
N CYS A 36 -7.56 19.22 -0.25
CA CYS A 36 -9.00 19.41 -0.53
C CYS A 36 -9.85 18.23 -0.04
N MET A 37 -9.22 17.21 0.52
CA MET A 37 -9.80 15.92 0.88
C MET A 37 -9.28 15.50 2.25
N ASP A 38 -10.08 14.79 3.03
CA ASP A 38 -9.62 14.24 4.31
C ASP A 38 -8.44 13.29 4.11
N TYR A 39 -7.54 13.25 5.07
CA TYR A 39 -6.30 12.50 4.96
C TYR A 39 -5.83 11.93 6.29
N GLY A 40 -5.14 10.79 6.24
CA GLY A 40 -4.39 10.23 7.36
C GLY A 40 -2.91 10.06 6.99
N PHE A 41 -2.12 9.56 7.94
CA PHE A 41 -0.72 9.26 7.69
C PHE A 41 -0.33 7.88 8.22
N HIS A 42 0.46 7.15 7.44
CA HIS A 42 1.35 6.09 7.89
C HIS A 42 2.73 6.69 8.16
N MET A 43 3.50 6.13 9.09
CA MET A 43 4.88 6.56 9.32
C MET A 43 5.88 5.51 8.84
N ALA A 44 6.77 5.87 7.91
CA ALA A 44 7.88 5.00 7.51
C ALA A 44 8.96 4.91 8.60
N ILE A 45 9.48 3.72 8.80
CA ILE A 45 10.62 3.42 9.66
C ILE A 45 11.79 3.03 8.76
N THR A 46 12.74 3.95 8.59
CA THR A 46 13.87 3.83 7.64
C THR A 46 15.21 3.61 8.34
N LYS A 47 15.20 3.60 9.68
CA LYS A 47 16.30 3.20 10.56
C LYS A 47 15.73 2.71 11.89
N TRP A 48 16.57 2.16 12.76
CA TRP A 48 16.20 1.81 14.13
C TRP A 48 17.33 2.17 15.11
N ASP A 49 17.01 3.01 16.08
CA ASP A 49 17.85 3.42 17.20
C ASP A 49 16.98 3.65 18.45
N ASP A 50 17.55 4.09 19.57
CA ASP A 50 16.82 4.28 20.83
C ASP A 50 15.77 5.41 20.79
N ASP A 51 15.81 6.28 19.78
CA ASP A 51 14.88 7.39 19.61
C ASP A 51 13.60 6.93 18.90
N VAL A 52 13.74 6.05 17.90
CA VAL A 52 12.61 5.56 17.09
C VAL A 52 11.47 4.99 17.93
N PRO A 53 11.67 4.05 18.89
CA PRO A 53 10.59 3.56 19.74
C PRO A 53 9.88 4.66 20.55
N ARG A 54 10.62 5.67 21.02
CA ARG A 54 10.03 6.78 21.80
C ARG A 54 9.20 7.67 20.90
N GLU A 55 9.68 7.99 19.71
CA GLU A 55 8.92 8.75 18.72
C GLU A 55 7.68 8.00 18.24
N MET A 56 7.76 6.68 17.99
CA MET A 56 6.58 5.86 17.65
C MET A 56 5.47 5.96 18.71
N GLU A 57 5.85 6.01 19.99
CA GLU A 57 4.90 6.15 21.09
C GLU A 57 4.24 7.53 21.12
N ILE A 58 4.98 8.59 20.83
CA ILE A 58 4.44 9.94 20.65
C ILE A 58 3.44 9.94 19.48
N MET A 59 3.82 9.39 18.34
CA MET A 59 2.99 9.32 17.14
C MET A 59 1.65 8.64 17.40
N VAL A 60 1.66 7.52 18.15
CA VAL A 60 0.44 6.77 18.49
C VAL A 60 -0.40 7.51 19.53
N LYS A 61 0.21 8.02 20.60
CA LYS A 61 -0.52 8.59 21.74
C LYS A 61 -1.00 10.02 21.52
N GLN A 62 -0.31 10.79 20.67
CA GLN A 62 -0.51 12.23 20.54
C GLN A 62 -0.89 12.65 19.12
N ASP A 63 -0.41 11.94 18.10
CA ASP A 63 -0.63 12.33 16.70
C ASP A 63 -1.66 11.48 15.96
N GLY A 64 -2.21 10.43 16.56
CA GLY A 64 -3.24 9.58 15.94
C GLY A 64 -2.70 8.76 14.76
N ILE A 65 -1.44 8.32 14.83
CA ILE A 65 -0.85 7.38 13.86
C ILE A 65 -0.93 5.96 14.44
N ASN A 66 -1.62 5.04 13.77
CA ASN A 66 -1.71 3.64 14.22
C ASN A 66 -1.05 2.65 13.26
N SER A 67 -0.14 3.09 12.39
CA SER A 67 0.47 2.22 11.38
C SER A 67 1.88 2.68 10.99
N PHE A 68 2.79 1.72 10.90
CA PHE A 68 4.22 1.95 10.67
C PHE A 68 4.75 1.08 9.54
N LYS A 69 5.46 1.68 8.58
CA LYS A 69 5.91 1.04 7.34
C LYS A 69 7.40 0.75 7.38
N PHE A 70 7.75 -0.52 7.26
CA PHE A 70 9.11 -1.02 7.15
C PHE A 70 9.41 -1.42 5.71
N PHE A 71 10.68 -1.34 5.31
CA PHE A 71 11.14 -1.73 3.99
C PHE A 71 12.11 -2.90 4.12
N MET A 72 11.83 -3.99 3.41
CA MET A 72 12.74 -5.15 3.30
C MET A 72 13.62 -5.07 2.05
N ALA A 73 13.41 -4.03 1.24
CA ALA A 73 14.13 -3.68 0.03
C ALA A 73 14.82 -2.32 0.17
N TYR A 74 15.39 -1.82 -0.94
CA TYR A 74 16.15 -0.56 -0.98
C TYR A 74 17.40 -0.61 -0.08
N LYS A 75 18.25 -1.61 -0.33
CA LYS A 75 19.53 -1.81 0.35
C LYS A 75 20.36 -0.53 0.33
N GLY A 76 20.84 -0.12 1.51
CA GLY A 76 21.65 1.09 1.68
C GLY A 76 20.87 2.40 1.81
N SER A 77 19.53 2.38 1.78
CA SER A 77 18.71 3.57 1.99
C SER A 77 17.57 3.37 2.99
N LEU A 78 16.59 2.51 2.70
CA LEU A 78 15.39 2.32 3.54
C LEU A 78 15.35 0.94 4.21
N MET A 79 16.15 -0.01 3.73
CA MET A 79 16.11 -1.41 4.16
C MET A 79 16.38 -1.57 5.66
N ILE A 80 15.49 -2.32 6.32
CA ILE A 80 15.65 -2.81 7.68
C ILE A 80 15.89 -4.32 7.64
N ASN A 81 16.86 -4.80 8.42
CA ASN A 81 17.18 -6.22 8.58
C ASN A 81 16.25 -6.91 9.59
N ASP A 82 16.31 -8.23 9.69
CA ASP A 82 15.33 -9.02 10.44
C ASP A 82 15.33 -8.74 11.96
N ASP A 83 16.50 -8.51 12.58
CA ASP A 83 16.62 -8.16 14.00
C ASP A 83 15.90 -6.86 14.32
N LEU A 84 16.11 -5.81 13.52
CA LEU A 84 15.43 -4.54 13.70
C LEU A 84 13.95 -4.61 13.32
N LEU A 85 13.59 -5.44 12.33
CA LEU A 85 12.18 -5.68 11.96
C LEU A 85 11.41 -6.35 13.11
N ILE A 86 12.03 -7.30 13.82
CA ILE A 86 11.44 -7.93 15.01
C ILE A 86 11.21 -6.89 16.12
N GLU A 87 12.17 -6.00 16.38
CA GLU A 87 11.99 -4.91 17.35
C GLU A 87 10.87 -3.95 16.94
N GLY A 88 10.81 -3.61 15.65
CA GLY A 88 9.70 -2.86 15.04
C GLY A 88 8.34 -3.51 15.28
N PHE A 89 8.23 -4.82 15.03
CA PHE A 89 7.01 -5.59 15.25
C PHE A 89 6.61 -5.65 16.73
N LYS A 90 7.57 -5.85 17.64
CA LYS A 90 7.30 -5.83 19.09
C LYS A 90 6.78 -4.47 19.53
N LYS A 91 7.39 -3.38 19.05
CA LYS A 91 6.94 -2.01 19.38
C LYS A 91 5.54 -1.74 18.82
N CYS A 92 5.30 -2.08 17.54
CA CYS A 92 3.98 -1.99 16.91
C CYS A 92 2.91 -2.72 17.73
N LYS A 93 3.18 -3.97 18.13
CA LYS A 93 2.29 -4.76 19.00
C LYS A 93 1.99 -4.06 20.32
N SER A 94 3.03 -3.59 21.02
CA SER A 94 2.88 -2.92 22.33
C SER A 94 2.05 -1.64 22.26
N LEU A 95 2.07 -0.96 21.11
CA LEU A 95 1.33 0.27 20.87
C LEU A 95 -0.06 0.04 20.27
N GLY A 96 -0.41 -1.19 19.90
CA GLY A 96 -1.63 -1.47 19.14
C GLY A 96 -1.60 -0.87 17.73
N ALA A 97 -0.42 -0.70 17.14
CA ALA A 97 -0.23 -0.12 15.82
C ALA A 97 0.10 -1.21 14.80
N LEU A 98 -0.44 -1.08 13.58
CA LEU A 98 -0.28 -2.06 12.52
C LEU A 98 1.10 -1.94 11.86
N ALA A 99 1.86 -3.04 11.86
CA ALA A 99 3.10 -3.12 11.10
C ALA A 99 2.80 -3.35 9.62
N MET A 100 3.39 -2.54 8.75
CA MET A 100 3.27 -2.61 7.30
C MET A 100 4.63 -2.92 6.69
N VAL A 101 4.70 -3.74 5.65
CA VAL A 101 5.97 -4.12 5.01
C VAL A 101 5.93 -3.94 3.50
N HIS A 102 6.95 -3.26 2.96
CA HIS A 102 7.31 -3.40 1.56
C HIS A 102 8.20 -4.65 1.48
N ALA A 103 7.66 -5.71 0.90
CA ALA A 103 8.25 -7.05 0.97
C ALA A 103 8.85 -7.47 -0.38
N GLU A 104 10.08 -7.03 -0.65
CA GLU A 104 10.99 -7.65 -1.63
C GLU A 104 12.30 -7.98 -0.91
N ASN A 105 13.01 -9.04 -1.31
CA ASN A 105 14.33 -9.34 -0.74
C ASN A 105 15.37 -8.33 -1.23
N GLY A 106 15.70 -7.33 -0.41
CA GLY A 106 16.58 -6.21 -0.80
C GLY A 106 17.98 -6.59 -1.23
N ASP A 107 18.57 -7.62 -0.62
CA ASP A 107 19.91 -8.11 -0.99
C ASP A 107 19.89 -8.77 -2.37
N ALA A 108 18.89 -9.62 -2.62
CA ALA A 108 18.72 -10.29 -3.90
C ALA A 108 18.29 -9.33 -5.01
N VAL A 109 17.47 -8.31 -4.71
CA VAL A 109 17.14 -7.23 -5.66
C VAL A 109 18.42 -6.47 -6.04
N PHE A 110 19.26 -6.11 -5.07
CA PHE A 110 20.53 -5.42 -5.34
C PHE A 110 21.45 -6.26 -6.23
N GLU A 111 21.58 -7.56 -5.94
CA GLU A 111 22.35 -8.48 -6.78
C GLU A 111 21.76 -8.60 -8.19
N GLY A 112 20.44 -8.79 -8.31
CA GLY A 112 19.76 -8.86 -9.59
C GLY A 112 19.90 -7.59 -10.42
N GLN A 113 19.91 -6.41 -9.77
CA GLN A 113 20.17 -5.14 -10.44
C GLN A 113 21.58 -5.09 -11.02
N GLN A 114 22.59 -5.50 -10.26
CA GLN A 114 23.96 -5.57 -10.76
C GLN A 114 24.09 -6.56 -11.91
N ARG A 115 23.46 -7.74 -11.78
CA ARG A 115 23.45 -8.77 -12.82
C ARG A 115 22.88 -8.28 -14.14
N MET A 116 21.77 -7.52 -14.12
CA MET A 116 21.18 -6.99 -15.36
C MET A 116 22.13 -5.99 -16.05
N ILE A 117 22.78 -5.14 -15.28
CA ILE A 117 23.75 -4.16 -15.80
C ILE A 117 24.99 -4.86 -16.38
N ASP A 118 25.50 -5.89 -15.70
CA ASP A 118 26.65 -6.67 -16.18
C ASP A 118 26.35 -7.42 -17.50
N LEU A 119 25.06 -7.73 -17.74
CA LEU A 119 24.57 -8.31 -19.00
C LEU A 119 24.29 -7.25 -20.09
N GLY A 120 24.50 -5.96 -19.80
CA GLY A 120 24.22 -4.86 -20.72
C GLY A 120 22.75 -4.47 -20.82
N ILE A 121 21.89 -4.96 -19.92
CA ILE A 121 20.46 -4.63 -19.87
C ILE A 121 20.27 -3.39 -19.00
N THR A 122 20.15 -2.23 -19.65
CA THR A 122 20.04 -0.92 -19.00
C THR A 122 18.64 -0.30 -19.09
N GLY A 123 17.75 -0.85 -19.93
CA GLY A 123 16.40 -0.33 -20.16
C GLY A 123 15.39 -0.71 -19.06
N PRO A 124 14.16 -0.16 -19.13
CA PRO A 124 13.09 -0.40 -18.15
C PRO A 124 12.77 -1.88 -17.88
N GLU A 125 12.93 -2.76 -18.87
CA GLU A 125 12.79 -4.21 -18.75
C GLU A 125 13.78 -4.81 -17.72
N GLY A 126 14.99 -4.25 -17.64
CA GLY A 126 15.99 -4.61 -16.64
C GLY A 126 15.49 -4.40 -15.21
N HIS A 127 14.61 -3.42 -14.99
CA HIS A 127 14.00 -3.19 -13.68
C HIS A 127 13.16 -4.37 -13.24
N ALA A 128 12.26 -4.88 -14.08
CA ALA A 128 11.44 -6.05 -13.74
C ALA A 128 12.26 -7.34 -13.65
N LEU A 129 13.20 -7.54 -14.58
CA LEU A 129 14.09 -8.71 -14.59
C LEU A 129 15.01 -8.79 -13.35
N SER A 130 15.42 -7.64 -12.81
CA SER A 130 16.26 -7.58 -11.61
C SER A 130 15.60 -8.09 -10.33
N ARG A 131 14.27 -8.24 -10.33
CA ARG A 131 13.47 -8.51 -9.13
C ARG A 131 12.28 -9.44 -9.42
N PRO A 132 12.52 -10.70 -9.82
CA PRO A 132 11.46 -11.64 -10.15
C PRO A 132 10.48 -11.84 -8.97
N PRO A 133 9.23 -12.26 -9.24
CA PRO A 133 8.18 -12.36 -8.23
C PRO A 133 8.54 -13.25 -7.03
N LEU A 134 9.42 -14.23 -7.22
CA LEU A 134 9.94 -15.07 -6.13
C LEU A 134 10.60 -14.26 -4.99
N LEU A 135 11.21 -13.10 -5.29
CA LEU A 135 11.82 -12.23 -4.27
C LEU A 135 10.78 -11.49 -3.43
N GLU A 136 9.62 -11.20 -4.01
CA GLU A 136 8.47 -10.64 -3.30
C GLU A 136 7.82 -11.73 -2.42
N GLY A 137 7.68 -12.94 -2.95
CA GLY A 137 7.20 -14.11 -2.22
C GLY A 137 8.07 -14.46 -1.00
N GLU A 138 9.40 -14.52 -1.17
CA GLU A 138 10.34 -14.79 -0.06
C GLU A 138 10.20 -13.79 1.07
N ALA A 139 10.28 -12.49 0.75
CA ALA A 139 10.21 -11.44 1.76
C ALA A 139 8.82 -11.41 2.43
N THR A 140 7.75 -11.67 1.68
CA THR A 140 6.40 -11.79 2.22
C THR A 140 6.32 -12.94 3.22
N ALA A 141 6.81 -14.13 2.85
CA ALA A 141 6.86 -15.29 3.75
C ALA A 141 7.67 -15.02 5.01
N ARG A 142 8.83 -14.36 4.87
CA ARG A 142 9.71 -14.01 5.99
C ARG A 142 9.04 -13.03 6.94
N ALA A 143 8.48 -11.92 6.44
CA ALA A 143 7.75 -10.96 7.28
C ALA A 143 6.58 -11.61 8.02
N ILE A 144 5.81 -12.46 7.34
CA ILE A 144 4.70 -13.22 7.93
C ILE A 144 5.20 -14.09 9.09
N ARG A 145 6.29 -14.84 8.90
CA ARG A 145 6.84 -15.72 9.96
C ARG A 145 7.35 -14.92 11.16
N LEU A 146 8.02 -13.80 10.92
CA LEU A 146 8.50 -12.92 11.98
C LEU A 146 7.34 -12.26 12.74
N ALA A 147 6.30 -11.80 12.05
CA ALA A 147 5.10 -11.26 12.69
C ALA A 147 4.36 -12.32 13.51
N ARG A 148 4.32 -13.58 13.02
CA ARG A 148 3.78 -14.72 13.78
C ARG A 148 4.58 -15.00 15.05
N PHE A 149 5.90 -14.96 14.96
CA PHE A 149 6.80 -15.16 16.10
C PHE A 149 6.57 -14.11 17.19
N VAL A 150 6.35 -12.85 16.80
CA VAL A 150 6.01 -11.74 17.73
C VAL A 150 4.54 -11.79 18.18
N ASN A 151 3.69 -12.53 17.48
CA ASN A 151 2.23 -12.53 17.64
C ASN A 151 1.63 -11.13 17.45
N THR A 152 1.88 -10.51 16.30
CA THR A 152 1.32 -9.21 15.90
C THR A 152 0.66 -9.30 14.51
N PRO A 153 -0.37 -8.47 14.22
CA PRO A 153 -0.93 -8.36 12.88
C PRO A 153 0.08 -7.76 11.90
N LEU A 154 -0.01 -8.15 10.63
CA LEU A 154 0.88 -7.68 9.57
C LEU A 154 0.08 -7.20 8.37
N TYR A 155 0.51 -6.10 7.76
CA TYR A 155 -0.01 -5.57 6.51
C TYR A 155 1.06 -5.62 5.42
N VAL A 156 0.82 -6.40 4.38
CA VAL A 156 1.68 -6.46 3.18
C VAL A 156 1.10 -5.49 2.16
N VAL A 157 1.78 -4.36 1.98
CA VAL A 157 1.40 -3.34 0.99
C VAL A 157 1.69 -3.81 -0.43
N HIS A 158 1.05 -3.16 -1.41
CA HIS A 158 1.32 -3.32 -2.85
C HIS A 158 1.73 -4.75 -3.26
N VAL A 159 0.85 -5.72 -3.01
CA VAL A 159 0.99 -7.12 -3.43
C VAL A 159 0.83 -7.18 -4.94
N MET A 160 1.92 -7.51 -5.65
CA MET A 160 1.99 -7.49 -7.12
C MET A 160 2.08 -8.89 -7.73
N SER A 161 2.39 -9.93 -6.94
CA SER A 161 2.63 -11.29 -7.46
C SER A 161 1.77 -12.40 -6.85
N ILE A 162 1.74 -13.54 -7.55
CA ILE A 162 1.10 -14.77 -7.11
C ILE A 162 1.87 -15.31 -5.91
N ASP A 163 3.20 -15.30 -5.99
CA ASP A 163 4.11 -15.76 -4.95
C ASP A 163 3.81 -15.09 -3.60
N ALA A 164 3.69 -13.76 -3.55
CA ALA A 164 3.33 -13.04 -2.34
C ALA A 164 1.88 -13.33 -1.90
N MET A 165 0.94 -13.35 -2.84
CA MET A 165 -0.47 -13.67 -2.55
C MET A 165 -0.65 -15.06 -1.94
N GLU A 166 0.07 -16.07 -2.43
CA GLU A 166 0.02 -17.43 -1.91
C GLU A 166 0.53 -17.53 -0.47
N GLU A 167 1.58 -16.79 -0.12
CA GLU A 167 2.09 -16.74 1.25
C GLU A 167 1.08 -16.09 2.21
N ILE A 168 0.40 -15.02 1.76
CA ILE A 168 -0.70 -14.40 2.50
C ILE A 168 -1.86 -15.41 2.66
N ALA A 169 -2.22 -16.13 1.60
CA ALA A 169 -3.27 -17.15 1.63
C ALA A 169 -2.95 -18.27 2.64
N LYS A 170 -1.72 -18.78 2.62
CA LYS A 170 -1.22 -19.81 3.57
C LYS A 170 -1.31 -19.31 5.02
N ALA A 171 -0.86 -18.08 5.27
CA ALA A 171 -0.90 -17.47 6.60
C ALA A 171 -2.32 -17.33 7.13
N ARG A 172 -3.22 -16.75 6.32
CA ARG A 172 -4.63 -16.55 6.68
C ARG A 172 -5.37 -17.88 6.89
N LYS A 173 -5.12 -18.88 6.04
CA LYS A 173 -5.67 -20.24 6.21
C LYS A 173 -5.25 -20.86 7.54
N SER A 174 -4.07 -20.53 8.06
CA SER A 174 -3.58 -20.98 9.38
C SER A 174 -4.11 -20.16 10.56
N GLY A 175 -5.00 -19.20 10.33
CA GLY A 175 -5.56 -18.30 11.34
C GLY A 175 -4.69 -17.09 11.68
N GLN A 176 -3.59 -16.86 10.96
CA GLN A 176 -2.75 -15.69 11.19
C GLN A 176 -3.41 -14.42 10.63
N ARG A 177 -3.25 -13.31 11.35
CA ARG A 177 -3.81 -12.00 11.00
C ARG A 177 -2.87 -11.26 10.05
N VAL A 178 -2.99 -11.61 8.77
CA VAL A 178 -2.26 -10.95 7.69
C VAL A 178 -3.26 -10.26 6.77
N ILE A 179 -2.99 -8.99 6.51
CA ILE A 179 -3.65 -8.16 5.53
C ILE A 179 -2.75 -8.06 4.30
N GLY A 180 -3.31 -8.22 3.11
CA GLY A 180 -2.67 -8.00 1.82
C GLY A 180 -3.44 -6.95 1.01
N GLU A 181 -2.70 -5.98 0.48
CA GLU A 181 -3.20 -4.90 -0.36
C GLU A 181 -2.58 -4.97 -1.74
N PRO A 182 -3.29 -5.49 -2.76
CA PRO A 182 -2.93 -5.22 -4.14
C PRO A 182 -3.17 -3.75 -4.50
N VAL A 183 -2.51 -3.28 -5.55
CA VAL A 183 -2.75 -1.95 -6.12
C VAL A 183 -3.37 -2.07 -7.50
N VAL A 184 -4.14 -1.06 -7.91
CA VAL A 184 -4.90 -1.11 -9.16
C VAL A 184 -4.01 -1.35 -10.40
N SER A 185 -2.77 -0.88 -10.42
CA SER A 185 -1.80 -1.22 -11.49
C SER A 185 -1.55 -2.72 -11.59
N GLY A 186 -1.37 -3.43 -10.47
CA GLY A 186 -1.22 -4.88 -10.42
C GLY A 186 -2.49 -5.66 -10.76
N LEU A 187 -3.66 -5.01 -10.71
CA LEU A 187 -4.94 -5.64 -11.08
C LEU A 187 -5.28 -5.53 -12.55
N VAL A 188 -4.74 -4.55 -13.29
CA VAL A 188 -5.22 -4.26 -14.66
C VAL A 188 -4.12 -4.18 -15.71
N LEU A 189 -2.85 -4.07 -15.30
CA LEU A 189 -1.71 -3.97 -16.20
C LEU A 189 -0.87 -5.24 -16.15
N ASN A 190 -0.06 -5.43 -17.18
CA ASN A 190 1.00 -6.44 -17.20
C ASN A 190 2.31 -5.82 -17.73
N ASP A 191 3.42 -6.52 -17.54
CA ASP A 191 4.77 -6.02 -17.82
C ASP A 191 5.19 -6.03 -19.29
N SER A 192 4.35 -6.49 -20.22
CA SER A 192 4.68 -6.47 -21.66
C SER A 192 5.05 -5.08 -22.18
N VAL A 193 4.47 -4.03 -21.57
CA VAL A 193 4.72 -2.62 -21.86
C VAL A 193 6.17 -2.18 -21.58
N LEU A 194 6.92 -2.91 -20.75
CA LEU A 194 8.32 -2.60 -20.46
C LEU A 194 9.25 -2.94 -21.63
N TRP A 195 8.77 -3.73 -22.60
CA TRP A 195 9.51 -4.13 -23.80
C TRP A 195 9.25 -3.22 -25.01
N ASP A 196 8.50 -2.13 -24.83
CA ASP A 196 8.27 -1.17 -25.89
C ASP A 196 9.58 -0.45 -26.27
N PRO A 197 9.88 -0.28 -27.58
CA PRO A 197 11.10 0.40 -28.02
C PRO A 197 11.14 1.90 -27.65
N ASP A 198 10.00 2.54 -27.37
CA ASP A 198 9.98 3.91 -26.85
C ASP A 198 10.25 3.91 -25.33
N PHE A 199 11.45 4.36 -24.94
CA PHE A 199 11.84 4.51 -23.55
C PHE A 199 10.85 5.36 -22.74
N THR A 200 10.32 6.44 -23.32
CA THR A 200 9.38 7.33 -22.60
C THR A 200 8.09 6.59 -22.29
N PHE A 201 7.64 5.75 -23.23
CA PHE A 201 6.49 4.88 -23.02
C PHE A 201 6.77 3.79 -21.99
N ALA A 202 7.87 3.04 -22.10
CA ALA A 202 8.18 1.93 -21.20
C ALA A 202 8.47 2.40 -19.76
N SER A 203 9.25 3.47 -19.60
CA SER A 203 9.70 3.96 -18.29
C SER A 203 8.57 4.45 -17.38
N LYS A 204 7.43 4.89 -17.93
CA LYS A 204 6.28 5.35 -17.12
C LYS A 204 5.68 4.24 -16.25
N TYR A 205 5.89 2.96 -16.60
CA TYR A 205 5.39 1.79 -15.86
C TYR A 205 6.34 1.28 -14.76
N VAL A 206 7.55 1.86 -14.64
CA VAL A 206 8.54 1.44 -13.64
C VAL A 206 8.07 1.80 -12.22
N MET A 207 7.83 0.78 -11.40
CA MET A 207 7.50 0.85 -9.97
C MET A 207 8.04 -0.37 -9.19
N SER A 208 7.97 -0.36 -7.87
CA SER A 208 8.51 -1.42 -6.98
C SER A 208 7.47 -1.87 -5.95
N PRO A 209 7.09 -3.16 -5.87
CA PRO A 209 7.44 -4.22 -6.81
C PRO A 209 6.91 -3.92 -8.22
N PRO A 210 7.52 -4.47 -9.28
CA PRO A 210 7.11 -4.16 -10.64
C PRO A 210 5.74 -4.75 -10.95
N ILE A 211 5.04 -4.13 -11.91
CA ILE A 211 3.94 -4.78 -12.63
C ILE A 211 4.49 -6.10 -13.20
N ARG A 212 3.68 -7.18 -13.14
CA ARG A 212 4.12 -8.54 -13.47
C ARG A 212 3.58 -9.01 -14.80
N ALA A 213 4.07 -10.14 -15.28
CA ALA A 213 3.56 -10.83 -16.45
C ALA A 213 2.05 -11.14 -16.31
N ALA A 214 1.39 -11.30 -17.46
CA ALA A 214 -0.03 -11.64 -17.52
C ALA A 214 -0.34 -12.92 -16.72
N GLY A 215 -1.50 -12.93 -16.04
CA GLY A 215 -1.93 -14.02 -15.16
C GLY A 215 -1.80 -13.66 -13.68
N HIS A 216 -0.80 -12.85 -13.30
CA HIS A 216 -0.70 -12.30 -11.95
C HIS A 216 -1.90 -11.40 -11.61
N ASP A 217 -2.29 -10.54 -12.54
CA ASP A 217 -3.47 -9.68 -12.44
C ASP A 217 -4.75 -10.48 -12.13
N LYS A 218 -4.97 -11.58 -12.85
CA LYS A 218 -6.12 -12.47 -12.66
C LYS A 218 -6.09 -13.20 -11.33
N ALA A 219 -4.91 -13.63 -10.89
CA ALA A 219 -4.77 -14.25 -9.58
C ALA A 219 -5.07 -13.27 -8.43
N LEU A 220 -4.60 -12.02 -8.53
CA LEU A 220 -4.88 -10.98 -7.55
C LEU A 220 -6.37 -10.58 -7.55
N GLN A 221 -7.01 -10.47 -8.71
CA GLN A 221 -8.46 -10.30 -8.85
C GLN A 221 -9.22 -11.45 -8.15
N GLY A 222 -8.84 -12.70 -8.41
CA GLY A 222 -9.43 -13.88 -7.76
C GLY A 222 -9.25 -13.86 -6.23
N ALA A 223 -8.07 -13.46 -5.76
CA ALA A 223 -7.75 -13.37 -4.34
C ALA A 223 -8.55 -12.27 -3.61
N LEU A 224 -8.85 -11.14 -4.27
CA LEU A 224 -9.77 -10.11 -3.75
C LEU A 224 -11.21 -10.62 -3.66
N SER A 225 -11.67 -11.30 -4.70
CA SER A 225 -13.02 -11.91 -4.75
C SER A 225 -13.20 -12.94 -3.63
N ALA A 226 -12.18 -13.77 -3.37
CA ALA A 226 -12.19 -14.76 -2.31
C ALA A 226 -11.90 -14.20 -0.90
N GLY A 227 -11.60 -12.90 -0.76
CA GLY A 227 -11.24 -12.28 0.54
C GLY A 227 -9.88 -12.71 1.11
N VAL A 228 -9.02 -13.31 0.27
CA VAL A 228 -7.60 -13.57 0.58
C VAL A 228 -6.83 -12.27 0.68
N LEU A 229 -7.09 -11.33 -0.23
CA LEU A 229 -6.65 -9.93 -0.18
C LEU A 229 -7.83 -9.05 0.24
N GLN A 230 -7.57 -7.97 0.98
CA GLN A 230 -8.62 -7.28 1.74
C GLN A 230 -9.15 -6.02 1.07
N LEU A 231 -8.25 -5.22 0.48
CA LEU A 231 -8.57 -3.91 -0.07
C LEU A 231 -7.66 -3.57 -1.24
N VAL A 232 -8.00 -2.51 -1.99
CA VAL A 232 -7.23 -2.06 -3.16
C VAL A 232 -6.67 -0.65 -2.93
N GLY A 233 -5.34 -0.53 -2.98
CA GLY A 233 -4.61 0.73 -2.97
C GLY A 233 -4.24 1.22 -4.37
N THR A 234 -3.38 2.23 -4.45
CA THR A 234 -2.87 2.78 -5.72
C THR A 234 -1.36 2.91 -5.80
N ASP A 235 -0.71 3.04 -4.64
CA ASP A 235 0.71 3.45 -4.55
C ASP A 235 1.02 4.66 -5.45
N HIS A 236 0.12 5.66 -5.41
CA HIS A 236 0.20 6.83 -6.28
C HIS A 236 1.46 7.64 -5.99
N CYS A 237 2.47 7.48 -6.84
CA CYS A 237 3.76 8.15 -6.76
C CYS A 237 4.18 8.55 -8.17
N THR A 238 3.75 9.74 -8.61
CA THR A 238 3.86 10.13 -10.02
C THR A 238 5.13 10.93 -10.29
N PHE A 239 5.79 10.60 -11.40
CA PHE A 239 6.90 11.35 -11.97
C PHE A 239 6.60 11.66 -13.43
N ASN A 240 6.94 12.86 -13.89
CA ASN A 240 6.75 13.24 -15.29
C ASN A 240 7.76 12.52 -16.20
N SER A 241 7.48 12.51 -17.51
CA SER A 241 8.37 11.92 -18.52
C SER A 241 9.83 12.38 -18.38
N THR A 242 10.07 13.68 -18.17
CA THR A 242 11.42 14.23 -17.96
C THR A 242 12.11 13.68 -16.70
N GLN A 243 11.37 13.44 -15.63
CA GLN A 243 11.91 12.86 -14.40
C GLN A 243 12.22 11.37 -14.59
N LYS A 244 11.35 10.63 -15.30
CA LYS A 244 11.61 9.24 -15.70
C LYS A 244 12.85 9.12 -16.61
N GLY A 245 13.06 10.11 -17.47
CA GLY A 245 14.22 10.26 -18.36
C GLY A 245 15.59 10.29 -17.67
N LEU A 246 15.65 10.54 -16.36
CA LEU A 246 16.91 10.47 -15.60
C LEU A 246 17.59 9.09 -15.65
N GLY A 247 16.83 8.03 -15.93
CA GLY A 247 17.34 6.67 -16.05
C GLY A 247 17.39 6.11 -17.48
N ILE A 248 17.47 6.97 -18.52
CA ILE A 248 17.52 6.53 -19.92
C ILE A 248 18.64 5.53 -20.21
N ASP A 249 19.79 5.71 -19.57
CA ASP A 249 20.97 4.84 -19.72
C ASP A 249 21.14 3.84 -18.55
N ASP A 250 20.26 3.88 -17.54
CA ASP A 250 20.37 3.05 -16.33
C ASP A 250 19.02 2.99 -15.61
N PHE A 251 18.30 1.88 -15.75
CA PHE A 251 16.97 1.68 -15.15
C PHE A 251 16.95 1.88 -13.63
N ARG A 252 18.08 1.68 -12.94
CA ARG A 252 18.18 1.85 -11.48
C ARG A 252 18.00 3.31 -11.06
N LYS A 253 18.16 4.26 -11.99
CA LYS A 253 17.97 5.69 -11.79
C LYS A 253 16.58 6.19 -12.21
N ILE A 254 15.74 5.33 -12.78
CA ILE A 254 14.36 5.70 -13.10
C ILE A 254 13.60 5.86 -11.77
N PRO A 255 13.03 7.04 -11.47
CA PRO A 255 12.22 7.20 -10.27
C PRO A 255 11.00 6.27 -10.33
N ASN A 256 10.81 5.51 -9.26
CA ASN A 256 9.83 4.43 -9.19
C ASN A 256 8.46 4.93 -8.74
N GLY A 257 7.42 4.58 -9.50
CA GLY A 257 6.04 4.92 -9.16
C GLY A 257 5.17 5.20 -10.39
N VAL A 258 3.85 5.09 -10.18
CA VAL A 258 2.79 5.21 -11.21
C VAL A 258 1.61 6.05 -10.69
N ASN A 259 0.70 6.45 -11.59
CA ASN A 259 -0.59 7.04 -11.22
C ASN A 259 -1.65 5.98 -10.87
N GLY A 260 -2.81 6.41 -10.36
CA GLY A 260 -3.88 5.49 -9.97
C GLY A 260 -4.94 6.08 -9.03
N LEU A 261 -4.68 7.24 -8.40
CA LEU A 261 -5.55 7.85 -7.41
C LEU A 261 -6.92 8.28 -7.97
N GLU A 262 -6.98 8.67 -9.25
CA GLU A 262 -8.21 9.06 -9.93
C GLU A 262 -8.89 7.85 -10.60
N GLU A 263 -8.08 6.91 -11.06
CA GLU A 263 -8.50 5.80 -11.91
C GLU A 263 -9.02 4.61 -11.10
N ARG A 264 -8.55 4.43 -9.86
CA ARG A 264 -8.81 3.23 -9.03
C ARG A 264 -10.28 2.80 -9.01
N MET A 265 -11.19 3.71 -8.68
CA MET A 265 -12.61 3.40 -8.51
C MET A 265 -13.23 2.90 -9.82
N HIS A 266 -12.95 3.59 -10.93
CA HIS A 266 -13.41 3.27 -12.27
C HIS A 266 -12.88 1.91 -12.75
N LEU A 267 -11.57 1.71 -12.61
CA LEU A 267 -10.89 0.50 -13.07
C LEU A 267 -11.29 -0.73 -12.25
N VAL A 268 -11.39 -0.61 -10.93
CA VAL A 268 -11.84 -1.73 -10.08
C VAL A 268 -13.30 -2.07 -10.37
N TRP A 269 -14.17 -1.08 -10.60
CA TRP A 269 -15.55 -1.35 -11.00
C TRP A 269 -15.61 -2.13 -12.32
N ASP A 270 -14.99 -1.61 -13.38
CA ASP A 270 -15.03 -2.23 -14.70
C ASP A 270 -14.40 -3.64 -14.69
N THR A 271 -13.21 -3.75 -14.09
CA THR A 271 -12.44 -5.00 -14.10
C THR A 271 -13.08 -6.08 -13.24
N MET A 272 -13.81 -5.72 -12.17
CA MET A 272 -14.26 -6.70 -11.18
C MET A 272 -15.77 -6.78 -10.99
N VAL A 273 -16.51 -5.67 -11.07
CA VAL A 273 -17.98 -5.67 -10.92
C VAL A 273 -18.65 -5.93 -12.26
N GLU A 274 -18.35 -5.15 -13.30
CA GLU A 274 -18.97 -5.31 -14.63
C GLU A 274 -18.64 -6.68 -15.24
N SER A 275 -17.44 -7.19 -14.98
CA SER A 275 -17.01 -8.53 -15.40
C SER A 275 -17.59 -9.69 -14.57
N GLY A 276 -18.32 -9.41 -13.49
CA GLY A 276 -18.98 -10.41 -12.64
C GLY A 276 -18.08 -11.12 -11.63
N HIS A 277 -16.87 -10.65 -11.35
CA HIS A 277 -15.97 -11.28 -10.37
C HIS A 277 -16.33 -10.97 -8.92
N ILE A 278 -16.94 -9.81 -8.65
CA ILE A 278 -17.39 -9.39 -7.32
C ILE A 278 -18.74 -8.68 -7.38
N SER A 279 -19.44 -8.64 -6.24
CA SER A 279 -20.67 -7.86 -6.10
C SER A 279 -20.39 -6.36 -5.93
N VAL A 280 -21.43 -5.53 -6.07
CA VAL A 280 -21.36 -4.09 -5.73
C VAL A 280 -21.00 -3.90 -4.24
N THR A 281 -21.48 -4.77 -3.36
CA THR A 281 -21.15 -4.71 -1.93
C THR A 281 -19.67 -5.00 -1.68
N ASP A 282 -19.10 -5.95 -2.41
CA ASP A 282 -17.65 -6.22 -2.36
C ASP A 282 -16.83 -5.05 -2.87
N TYR A 283 -17.28 -4.38 -3.95
CA TYR A 283 -16.64 -3.16 -4.43
C TYR A 283 -16.57 -2.09 -3.34
N VAL A 284 -17.68 -1.82 -2.64
CA VAL A 284 -17.68 -0.89 -1.49
C VAL A 284 -16.72 -1.36 -0.38
N ARG A 285 -16.75 -2.66 -0.07
CA ARG A 285 -15.88 -3.27 0.95
C ARG A 285 -14.40 -3.03 0.66
N ILE A 286 -13.92 -3.45 -0.52
CA ILE A 286 -12.49 -3.42 -0.86
C ILE A 286 -11.97 -2.01 -1.19
N THR A 287 -12.85 -1.08 -1.52
CA THR A 287 -12.43 0.30 -1.88
C THR A 287 -12.55 1.30 -0.74
N SER A 288 -13.30 0.99 0.33
CA SER A 288 -13.55 1.91 1.44
C SER A 288 -13.71 1.23 2.81
N THR A 289 -14.73 0.39 3.01
CA THR A 289 -15.13 -0.11 4.34
C THR A 289 -14.02 -0.92 5.02
N GLU A 290 -13.32 -1.78 4.29
CA GLU A 290 -12.28 -2.63 4.88
C GLU A 290 -11.07 -1.80 5.32
N CYS A 291 -10.67 -0.82 4.51
CA CYS A 291 -9.64 0.16 4.86
C CYS A 291 -10.02 0.94 6.14
N ALA A 292 -11.27 1.43 6.20
CA ALA A 292 -11.76 2.15 7.38
C ALA A 292 -11.76 1.30 8.65
N LYS A 293 -12.08 0.00 8.56
CA LYS A 293 -12.02 -0.93 9.69
C LYS A 293 -10.58 -1.20 10.12
N ILE A 294 -9.69 -1.52 9.17
CA ILE A 294 -8.28 -1.85 9.43
C ILE A 294 -7.59 -0.71 10.16
N PHE A 295 -7.80 0.51 9.70
CA PHE A 295 -7.19 1.72 10.27
C PHE A 295 -8.05 2.40 11.34
N ASN A 296 -9.08 1.73 11.86
CA ASN A 296 -9.86 2.14 13.03
C ASN A 296 -10.60 3.48 12.91
N ILE A 297 -11.18 3.74 11.75
CA ILE A 297 -11.98 4.94 11.45
C ILE A 297 -13.39 4.59 10.96
N TYR A 298 -13.79 3.32 11.03
CA TYR A 298 -15.17 2.87 10.80
C TYR A 298 -16.02 3.01 12.08
N PRO A 299 -17.31 3.43 12.01
CA PRO A 299 -18.09 3.77 10.82
C PRO A 299 -18.01 5.25 10.42
N ARG A 300 -17.12 6.06 11.01
CA ARG A 300 -16.98 7.48 10.62
C ARG A 300 -16.69 7.62 9.13
N LYS A 301 -15.79 6.80 8.58
CA LYS A 301 -15.51 6.65 7.15
C LYS A 301 -15.97 5.27 6.64
N GLY A 302 -16.18 5.16 5.33
CA GLY A 302 -16.47 3.89 4.67
C GLY A 302 -17.84 3.29 4.99
N ALA A 303 -18.81 4.13 5.38
CA ALA A 303 -20.18 3.73 5.69
C ALA A 303 -21.19 4.80 5.26
N ILE A 304 -22.39 4.37 4.87
CA ILE A 304 -23.57 5.24 4.73
C ILE A 304 -24.50 4.90 5.89
N LEU A 305 -24.27 5.54 7.04
CA LEU A 305 -25.03 5.35 8.28
C LEU A 305 -25.25 6.71 8.96
N PRO A 306 -26.34 6.88 9.74
CA PRO A 306 -26.50 8.05 10.59
C PRO A 306 -25.27 8.26 11.50
N GLY A 307 -24.69 9.45 11.46
CA GLY A 307 -23.48 9.80 12.24
C GLY A 307 -22.15 9.61 11.52
N SER A 308 -22.11 8.94 10.36
CA SER A 308 -20.92 8.86 9.50
C SER A 308 -20.64 10.21 8.81
N ASP A 309 -19.38 10.45 8.44
CA ASP A 309 -19.02 11.61 7.61
C ASP A 309 -19.70 11.47 6.24
N ALA A 310 -20.25 12.57 5.73
CA ALA A 310 -20.92 12.62 4.43
C ALA A 310 -19.91 12.65 3.27
N ASP A 311 -19.17 11.56 3.13
CA ASP A 311 -18.23 11.26 2.06
C ASP A 311 -18.84 10.20 1.13
N ILE A 312 -19.52 10.66 0.09
CA ILE A 312 -20.44 9.86 -0.72
C ILE A 312 -20.12 10.07 -2.19
N ILE A 313 -20.24 9.01 -2.99
CA ILE A 313 -20.19 9.11 -4.46
C ILE A 313 -21.55 8.79 -5.07
N ILE A 314 -21.90 9.51 -6.13
CA ILE A 314 -22.96 9.09 -7.05
C ILE A 314 -22.26 8.44 -8.24
N PHE A 315 -22.46 7.13 -8.34
CA PHE A 315 -21.79 6.27 -9.30
C PHE A 315 -22.81 5.78 -10.34
N ASN A 316 -22.54 6.05 -11.62
CA ASN A 316 -23.36 5.60 -12.72
C ASN A 316 -22.74 4.35 -13.37
N PRO A 317 -23.32 3.15 -13.15
CA PRO A 317 -22.79 1.90 -13.69
C PRO A 317 -22.90 1.80 -15.22
N ASN A 318 -23.82 2.54 -15.84
CA ASN A 318 -24.09 2.48 -17.28
C ASN A 318 -23.26 3.49 -18.07
N SER A 319 -22.58 4.43 -17.40
CA SER A 319 -21.77 5.45 -18.05
C SER A 319 -20.41 4.86 -18.45
N SER A 320 -19.96 5.17 -19.66
CA SER A 320 -18.65 4.76 -20.14
C SER A 320 -17.58 5.80 -19.83
N PHE A 321 -16.34 5.35 -19.68
CA PHE A 321 -15.18 6.22 -19.55
C PHE A 321 -14.08 5.84 -20.54
N THR A 322 -13.16 6.77 -20.79
CA THR A 322 -11.89 6.53 -21.46
C THR A 322 -10.83 7.28 -20.68
N ILE A 323 -9.79 6.59 -20.23
CA ILE A 323 -8.71 7.22 -19.46
C ILE A 323 -7.71 7.85 -20.43
N SER A 324 -7.30 9.08 -20.14
CA SER A 324 -6.23 9.77 -20.86
C SER A 324 -5.51 10.76 -19.97
N ALA A 325 -4.19 10.91 -20.15
CA ALA A 325 -3.41 11.99 -19.58
C ALA A 325 -3.90 13.38 -20.01
N GLN A 326 -4.57 13.50 -21.17
CA GLN A 326 -5.11 14.77 -21.64
C GLN A 326 -6.32 15.26 -20.82
N SER A 327 -7.03 14.34 -20.16
CA SER A 327 -8.28 14.64 -19.44
C SER A 327 -8.25 14.30 -17.96
N HIS A 328 -7.18 13.65 -17.46
CA HIS A 328 -7.03 13.38 -16.03
C HIS A 328 -6.75 14.66 -15.24
N HIS A 329 -6.81 14.56 -13.92
CA HIS A 329 -6.58 15.66 -12.98
C HIS A 329 -5.32 15.44 -12.14
N SER A 330 -4.37 14.65 -12.66
CA SER A 330 -3.01 14.57 -12.15
C SER A 330 -2.18 15.74 -12.70
N ARG A 331 -1.06 16.03 -12.05
CA ARG A 331 -0.04 16.96 -12.61
C ARG A 331 0.95 16.26 -13.54
N SER A 332 0.87 14.93 -13.62
CA SER A 332 1.70 14.14 -14.51
C SER A 332 1.32 14.37 -15.96
N ASP A 333 2.29 14.32 -16.86
CA ASP A 333 2.09 14.35 -18.31
C ASP A 333 1.82 12.97 -18.91
N THR A 334 1.80 11.92 -18.08
CA THR A 334 1.57 10.54 -18.52
C THR A 334 0.48 9.86 -17.70
N ASN A 335 -0.13 8.84 -18.30
CA ASN A 335 -1.04 7.93 -17.62
C ASN A 335 -0.66 6.47 -17.97
N VAL A 336 -0.51 5.61 -16.97
CA VAL A 336 -0.24 4.17 -17.19
C VAL A 336 -1.47 3.41 -17.70
N TYR A 337 -2.66 4.01 -17.62
CA TYR A 337 -3.92 3.44 -18.12
C TYR A 337 -4.40 4.14 -19.40
N GLU A 338 -3.49 4.77 -20.15
CA GLU A 338 -3.82 5.53 -21.36
C GLU A 338 -4.65 4.70 -22.35
N GLY A 339 -5.79 5.25 -22.80
CA GLY A 339 -6.66 4.63 -23.79
C GLY A 339 -7.56 3.52 -23.26
N VAL A 340 -7.44 3.12 -21.99
CA VAL A 340 -8.34 2.12 -21.38
C VAL A 340 -9.78 2.65 -21.41
N LYS A 341 -10.68 1.81 -21.92
CA LYS A 341 -12.12 2.07 -22.00
C LYS A 341 -12.86 1.07 -21.12
N GLY A 342 -13.88 1.55 -20.43
CA GLY A 342 -14.69 0.72 -19.54
C GLY A 342 -16.02 1.36 -19.22
N LYS A 343 -16.76 0.72 -18.32
CA LYS A 343 -18.04 1.19 -17.77
C LYS A 343 -17.94 1.43 -16.27
N GLY A 344 -18.88 2.23 -15.77
CA GLY A 344 -18.95 2.61 -14.38
C GLY A 344 -18.15 3.88 -14.13
N LYS A 345 -18.86 4.97 -13.89
CA LYS A 345 -18.27 6.30 -13.73
C LYS A 345 -18.76 7.00 -12.48
N VAL A 346 -17.83 7.64 -11.77
CA VAL A 346 -18.16 8.60 -10.71
C VAL A 346 -18.66 9.88 -11.38
N GLU A 347 -19.93 10.22 -11.17
CA GLU A 347 -20.54 11.44 -11.71
C GLU A 347 -20.50 12.59 -10.71
N VAL A 348 -20.71 12.26 -9.43
CA VAL A 348 -20.68 13.23 -8.33
C VAL A 348 -19.85 12.68 -7.18
N THR A 349 -19.01 13.53 -6.60
CA THR A 349 -18.34 13.26 -5.33
C THR A 349 -18.76 14.29 -4.31
N ILE A 350 -19.20 13.82 -3.16
CA ILE A 350 -19.54 14.59 -1.97
C ILE A 350 -18.45 14.30 -0.93
N ALA A 351 -17.81 15.33 -0.40
CA ALA A 351 -16.81 15.20 0.66
C ALA A 351 -17.10 16.19 1.79
N GLY A 352 -17.17 15.70 3.03
CA GLY A 352 -17.57 16.49 4.18
C GLY A 352 -18.92 17.19 3.99
N GLY A 353 -19.88 16.52 3.34
CA GLY A 353 -21.24 17.03 3.09
C GLY A 353 -21.36 18.08 2.00
N ARG A 354 -20.31 18.30 1.18
CA ARG A 354 -20.30 19.27 0.08
C ARG A 354 -20.06 18.56 -1.25
N ILE A 355 -20.81 18.93 -2.28
CA ILE A 355 -20.54 18.50 -3.66
C ILE A 355 -19.21 19.13 -4.09
N VAL A 356 -18.18 18.31 -4.24
CA VAL A 356 -16.82 18.72 -4.59
C VAL A 356 -16.44 18.38 -6.02
N TRP A 357 -17.17 17.46 -6.65
CA TRP A 357 -17.00 17.08 -8.04
C TRP A 357 -18.37 16.83 -8.64
N GLU A 358 -18.66 17.46 -9.79
CA GLU A 358 -19.91 17.30 -10.53
C GLU A 358 -19.73 17.87 -11.95
N ASN A 359 -20.32 17.24 -12.96
CA ASN A 359 -20.30 17.71 -14.36
C ASN A 359 -18.89 18.00 -14.90
N GLY A 360 -17.89 17.21 -14.49
CA GLY A 360 -16.50 17.40 -14.91
C GLY A 360 -15.80 18.60 -14.25
N GLN A 361 -16.39 19.19 -13.22
CA GLN A 361 -15.85 20.38 -12.55
C GLN A 361 -15.54 20.09 -11.07
N LEU A 362 -14.33 20.48 -10.66
CA LEU A 362 -13.88 20.43 -9.28
C LEU A 362 -14.30 21.70 -8.54
N LYS A 363 -15.08 21.55 -7.47
CA LYS A 363 -15.64 22.62 -6.64
C LYS A 363 -15.09 22.52 -5.21
N VAL A 364 -13.82 22.87 -5.03
CA VAL A 364 -13.10 22.71 -3.74
C VAL A 364 -12.42 24.00 -3.29
N VAL A 365 -12.20 24.08 -1.98
CA VAL A 365 -11.34 25.09 -1.36
C VAL A 365 -10.07 24.39 -0.86
N PRO A 366 -8.86 24.82 -1.26
CA PRO A 366 -7.63 24.30 -0.69
C PRO A 366 -7.62 24.39 0.83
N GLY A 367 -7.24 23.29 1.50
CA GLY A 367 -7.25 23.19 2.96
C GLY A 367 -8.62 22.82 3.56
N ALA A 368 -9.63 22.53 2.75
CA ALA A 368 -10.92 22.05 3.23
C ALA A 368 -10.89 20.63 3.81
N GLY A 369 -9.86 19.83 3.46
CA GLY A 369 -9.65 18.49 3.98
C GLY A 369 -9.10 18.50 5.40
N LYS A 370 -9.52 17.52 6.21
CA LYS A 370 -9.13 17.38 7.60
C LYS A 370 -8.17 16.22 7.79
N TYR A 371 -7.23 16.40 8.71
CA TYR A 371 -6.46 15.28 9.24
C TYR A 371 -7.37 14.37 10.07
N ILE A 372 -7.33 13.07 9.79
CA ILE A 372 -8.11 12.04 10.47
C ILE A 372 -7.16 11.23 11.35
N GLU A 373 -7.28 11.45 12.65
CA GLU A 373 -6.58 10.65 13.65
C GLU A 373 -7.13 9.21 13.66
N MET A 374 -6.21 8.25 13.69
CA MET A 374 -6.48 6.83 13.63
C MET A 374 -6.08 6.20 14.97
N ALA A 375 -7.07 5.80 15.77
CA ALA A 375 -6.82 5.27 17.11
C ALA A 375 -6.10 3.89 17.05
N PRO A 376 -5.21 3.57 18.01
CA PRO A 376 -4.58 2.26 18.09
C PRO A 376 -5.58 1.16 18.47
N PHE A 377 -5.12 -0.09 18.46
CA PHE A 377 -5.88 -1.29 18.83
C PHE A 377 -7.17 -1.44 18.00
N SER A 378 -7.03 -1.39 16.66
CA SER A 378 -8.14 -1.75 15.77
C SER A 378 -8.54 -3.23 15.93
N TYR A 379 -9.65 -3.65 15.33
CA TYR A 379 -10.18 -5.02 15.46
C TYR A 379 -9.17 -6.13 15.13
N VAL A 380 -8.12 -5.82 14.36
CA VAL A 380 -7.03 -6.76 14.04
C VAL A 380 -6.23 -7.18 15.29
N PHE A 381 -6.32 -6.43 16.40
CA PHE A 381 -5.68 -6.73 17.68
C PHE A 381 -6.55 -7.55 18.65
N ASP A 382 -7.84 -7.73 18.38
CA ASP A 382 -8.79 -8.37 19.30
C ASP A 382 -8.36 -9.79 19.69
N GLY A 383 -8.09 -10.06 20.97
CA GLY A 383 -7.72 -11.39 21.45
C GLY A 383 -6.26 -11.82 21.27
N ILE A 384 -5.37 -10.92 20.84
CA ILE A 384 -3.91 -11.19 20.82
C ILE A 384 -3.37 -11.43 22.24
N ASP A 385 -3.83 -10.64 23.20
CA ASP A 385 -3.54 -10.76 24.63
C ASP A 385 -3.87 -12.16 25.19
N LYS A 386 -5.00 -12.74 24.76
CA LYS A 386 -5.40 -14.10 25.11
C LYS A 386 -4.47 -15.14 24.49
N ALA A 387 -4.08 -14.95 23.22
CA ALA A 387 -3.14 -15.85 22.56
C ALA A 387 -1.74 -15.81 23.24
N ASP A 388 -1.28 -14.62 23.65
CA ASP A 388 -0.04 -14.48 24.42
C ASP A 388 -0.13 -15.17 25.78
N SER A 389 -1.24 -14.97 26.49
CA SER A 389 -1.48 -15.60 27.79
C SER A 389 -1.47 -17.13 27.68
N ASN A 390 -2.11 -17.68 26.64
CA ASN A 390 -2.11 -19.12 26.38
C ASN A 390 -0.70 -19.65 26.04
N TYR A 391 0.07 -18.91 25.25
CA TYR A 391 1.45 -19.27 24.94
C TYR A 391 2.31 -19.30 26.21
N LEU A 392 2.25 -18.26 27.05
CA LEU A 392 2.99 -18.21 28.31
C LEU A 392 2.60 -19.34 29.26
N ALA A 393 1.30 -19.65 29.37
CA ALA A 393 0.81 -20.76 30.18
C ALA A 393 1.25 -22.14 29.64
N SER A 394 1.55 -22.25 28.35
CA SER A 394 2.05 -23.50 27.74
C SER A 394 3.54 -23.77 28.01
N LEU A 395 4.30 -22.76 28.46
CA LEU A 395 5.72 -22.89 28.74
C LEU A 395 5.94 -23.81 29.94
N ARG A 396 6.78 -24.83 29.76
CA ARG A 396 7.24 -25.67 30.87
C ARG A 396 8.33 -24.94 31.67
N ALA A 397 8.42 -25.25 32.96
CA ALA A 397 9.50 -24.77 33.80
C ALA A 397 10.88 -25.06 33.15
N PRO A 398 11.87 -24.14 33.28
CA PRO A 398 13.21 -24.38 32.77
C PRO A 398 13.78 -25.69 33.32
N VAL A 399 14.29 -26.53 32.42
CA VAL A 399 14.93 -27.79 32.82
C VAL A 399 16.21 -27.47 33.59
N GLN A 400 16.28 -27.89 34.85
CA GLN A 400 17.52 -27.84 35.63
C GLN A 400 18.49 -28.90 35.09
N ARG A 401 19.66 -28.47 34.60
CA ARG A 401 20.70 -29.36 34.07
C ARG A 401 21.85 -29.44 35.07
N PHE A 402 22.22 -30.65 35.47
CA PHE A 402 23.43 -30.87 36.28
C PHE A 402 24.68 -30.54 35.46
N LYS A 403 25.60 -29.72 36.00
CA LYS A 403 26.94 -29.57 35.45
C LYS A 403 27.84 -30.62 36.10
N SER A 404 28.41 -31.52 35.30
CA SER A 404 29.45 -32.43 35.78
C SER A 404 30.62 -31.60 36.30
N SER A 405 31.02 -31.81 37.55
CA SER A 405 32.26 -31.26 38.08
C SER A 405 33.44 -31.93 37.39
N THR A 406 34.08 -31.23 36.45
CA THR A 406 35.43 -31.55 35.96
C THR A 406 36.47 -30.86 36.79
#